data_AF-A0A1G4WVK7-F1
#
_entry.id   AF-A0A1G4WVK7-F1
#
_cell.length_a   1.000
_cell.length_b   1.000
_cell.length_c   1.000
_cell.angle_alpha   90.00
_cell.angle_beta   90.00
_cell.angle_gamma   90.00
#
_symmetry.space_group_name_H-M   'P 1'
#
loop_
_entity.id
_entity.type
_entity.pdbx_description
1 polymer ?
#
loop_
_entity_poly.entity_id
_entity_poly.type
_entity_poly.pdbx_seq_one_letter_code
_entity_poly.pdbx_strand_id
1 'polypeptide(L)'
;MLTPRAAALVACAAALTACSTAPPASPPNIARVADVKSQFGPEFHVSTVAPAGIDPKALSGQPVPPGVTIEPPDCAKFANGISVPAGLHGNMAATTAEGKGNRFIAIAVETSEPIPFADPGPACKLVSYTGPGVRGQVEVVDSPHIDGVRVLGTHRVVQTAMPGGPPRIGELFNYVASFDTFLVMVTANPLVVPDKPPAPVDVQKATDLLTAAVAAVRGN
;
A
#
# COMPACT_ATOMS: atom_id res chain seq x y z
N MET A 1 17.33 73.64 5.58
CA MET A 1 18.11 72.76 6.46
C MET A 1 17.16 72.14 7.47
N LEU A 2 16.79 70.88 7.28
CA LEU A 2 15.94 70.08 8.18
C LEU A 2 16.74 68.82 8.55
N THR A 3 16.73 68.47 9.83
CA THR A 3 17.65 67.57 10.54
C THR A 3 17.43 66.07 10.21
N PRO A 4 18.46 65.20 10.28
CA PRO A 4 18.42 63.83 9.77
C PRO A 4 17.95 62.75 10.78
N ARG A 5 17.16 63.12 11.80
CA ARG A 5 16.82 62.21 12.92
C ARG A 5 15.39 61.64 12.93
N ALA A 6 14.73 61.57 11.78
CA ALA A 6 13.37 61.05 11.67
C ALA A 6 13.19 59.91 10.65
N ALA A 7 14.26 59.15 10.34
CA ALA A 7 14.25 58.10 9.33
C ALA A 7 14.33 56.66 9.88
N ALA A 8 14.12 56.46 11.20
CA ALA A 8 14.40 55.17 11.85
C ALA A 8 13.18 54.41 12.42
N LEU A 9 11.94 54.84 12.17
CA LEU A 9 10.76 54.22 12.80
C LEU A 9 9.69 53.67 11.85
N VAL A 10 9.94 53.59 10.54
CA VAL A 10 8.97 53.04 9.56
C VAL A 10 9.44 51.72 8.94
N ALA A 11 10.49 51.09 9.46
CA ALA A 11 11.06 49.86 8.89
C ALA A 11 10.54 48.54 9.52
N CYS A 12 9.64 48.58 10.51
CA CYS A 12 9.15 47.37 11.20
C CYS A 12 7.69 46.98 10.89
N ALA A 13 7.00 47.66 9.97
CA ALA A 13 5.60 47.35 9.64
C ALA A 13 5.40 46.58 8.31
N ALA A 14 6.45 46.38 7.51
CA ALA A 14 6.34 45.74 6.18
C ALA A 14 6.76 44.25 6.15
N ALA A 15 7.14 43.66 7.28
CA ALA A 15 7.65 42.29 7.35
C ALA A 15 6.58 41.21 7.66
N LEU A 16 5.29 41.57 7.72
CA LEU A 16 4.23 40.67 8.23
C LEU A 16 3.21 40.15 7.19
N THR A 17 3.41 40.36 5.88
CA THR A 17 2.43 39.89 4.87
C THR A 17 2.94 38.82 3.91
N ALA A 18 4.11 38.22 4.16
CA ALA A 18 4.56 37.04 3.41
C ALA A 18 4.02 35.74 4.03
N CYS A 19 2.72 35.68 4.32
CA CYS A 19 2.03 34.39 4.38
C CYS A 19 1.94 33.89 2.95
N SER A 20 2.96 33.16 2.50
CA SER A 20 2.88 32.38 1.27
C SER A 20 1.73 31.39 1.43
N THR A 21 0.55 31.77 0.95
CA THR A 21 -0.53 30.81 0.68
C THR A 21 0.05 29.77 -0.26
N ALA A 22 0.32 28.59 0.27
CA ALA A 22 0.66 27.43 -0.55
C ALA A 22 -0.39 27.33 -1.67
N PRO A 23 0.02 27.02 -2.91
CA PRO A 23 -0.93 26.74 -3.98
C PRO A 23 -1.98 25.74 -3.45
N PRO A 24 -3.26 25.90 -3.80
CA PRO A 24 -4.28 24.95 -3.39
C PRO A 24 -3.83 23.55 -3.80
N ALA A 25 -3.81 22.63 -2.83
CA ALA A 25 -3.44 21.25 -3.09
C ALA A 25 -4.28 20.72 -4.25
N SER A 26 -3.63 20.03 -5.19
CA SER A 26 -4.37 19.36 -6.26
C SER A 26 -5.38 18.39 -5.64
N PRO A 27 -6.59 18.25 -6.20
CA PRO A 27 -7.53 17.27 -5.68
C PRO A 27 -6.93 15.86 -5.79
N PRO A 28 -7.20 14.97 -4.82
CA PRO A 28 -6.74 13.61 -4.91
C PRO A 28 -7.18 12.92 -6.20
N ASN A 29 -6.30 12.11 -6.80
CA ASN A 29 -6.56 11.43 -8.07
C ASN A 29 -5.82 10.10 -8.17
N ILE A 30 -6.56 9.00 -8.26
CA ILE A 30 -5.99 7.64 -8.36
C ILE A 30 -5.11 7.44 -9.60
N ALA A 31 -5.33 8.20 -10.68
CA ALA A 31 -4.51 8.12 -11.90
C ALA A 31 -3.04 8.48 -11.64
N ARG A 32 -2.77 9.30 -10.61
CA ARG A 32 -1.42 9.71 -10.20
C ARG A 32 -0.61 8.57 -9.59
N VAL A 33 -1.21 7.41 -9.32
CA VAL A 33 -0.41 6.20 -9.02
C VAL A 33 0.51 5.83 -10.18
N ALA A 34 0.26 6.30 -11.41
CA ALA A 34 1.17 6.15 -12.54
C ALA A 34 2.48 6.95 -12.38
N ASP A 35 2.52 7.96 -11.53
CA ASP A 35 3.70 8.83 -11.36
C ASP A 35 4.81 8.11 -10.60
N VAL A 36 4.47 7.08 -9.81
CA VAL A 36 5.44 6.24 -9.10
C VAL A 36 6.29 5.38 -10.02
N LYS A 37 6.01 5.34 -11.33
CA LYS A 37 6.93 4.76 -12.35
C LYS A 37 8.34 5.31 -12.20
N SER A 38 8.46 6.60 -11.89
CA SER A 38 9.73 7.30 -11.70
C SER A 38 10.56 6.76 -10.52
N GLN A 39 9.94 6.00 -9.60
CA GLN A 39 10.63 5.35 -8.49
C GLN A 39 11.42 4.12 -8.92
N PHE A 40 11.25 3.63 -10.15
CA PHE A 40 11.90 2.43 -10.65
C PHE A 40 12.98 2.77 -11.67
N GLY A 41 14.18 2.24 -11.45
CA GLY A 41 15.30 2.37 -12.38
C GLY A 41 15.14 1.51 -13.64
N PRO A 42 16.08 1.61 -14.60
CA PRO A 42 16.02 0.90 -15.88
C PRO A 42 16.05 -0.63 -15.76
N GLU A 43 16.41 -1.18 -14.60
CA GLU A 43 16.40 -2.60 -14.31
C GLU A 43 15.01 -3.20 -14.03
N PHE A 44 13.97 -2.36 -14.00
CA PHE A 44 12.59 -2.77 -13.80
C PHE A 44 11.78 -2.68 -15.10
N HIS A 45 11.00 -3.71 -15.37
CA HIS A 45 9.92 -3.65 -16.34
C HIS A 45 8.68 -3.06 -15.66
N VAL A 46 8.27 -1.86 -16.07
CA VAL A 46 7.17 -1.13 -15.45
C VAL A 46 5.96 -1.05 -16.39
N SER A 47 4.78 -1.36 -15.87
CA SER A 47 3.50 -1.25 -16.57
C SER A 47 2.45 -0.51 -15.73
N THR A 48 1.41 0.00 -16.38
CA THR A 48 0.28 0.67 -15.71
C THR A 48 -1.07 0.23 -16.23
N VAL A 49 -2.04 0.29 -15.33
CA VAL A 49 -3.47 0.21 -15.62
C VAL A 49 -4.06 1.60 -15.38
N ALA A 50 -4.67 2.17 -16.42
CA ALA A 50 -5.39 3.44 -16.33
C ALA A 50 -6.64 3.27 -15.44
N PRO A 51 -7.23 4.38 -14.92
CA PRO A 51 -8.45 4.32 -14.12
C PRO A 51 -9.56 3.51 -14.81
N ALA A 52 -10.05 2.49 -14.13
CA ALA A 52 -11.14 1.63 -14.55
C ALA A 52 -11.99 1.22 -13.33
N GLY A 53 -13.17 0.64 -13.56
CA GLY A 53 -14.00 0.14 -12.47
C GLY A 53 -13.24 -0.87 -11.60
N ILE A 54 -13.55 -0.89 -10.30
CA ILE A 54 -12.91 -1.80 -9.34
C ILE A 54 -13.09 -3.26 -9.77
N ASP A 55 -11.98 -4.00 -9.80
CA ASP A 55 -11.99 -5.46 -9.79
C ASP A 55 -11.78 -5.96 -8.34
N PRO A 56 -12.83 -6.47 -7.67
CA PRO A 56 -12.71 -6.97 -6.30
C PRO A 56 -11.65 -8.07 -6.17
N LYS A 57 -11.40 -8.88 -7.22
CA LYS A 57 -10.41 -9.96 -7.15
C LYS A 57 -8.97 -9.43 -7.15
N ALA A 58 -8.74 -8.28 -7.80
CA ALA A 58 -7.42 -7.63 -7.79
C ALA A 58 -7.11 -6.97 -6.45
N LEU A 59 -8.14 -6.56 -5.70
CA LEU A 59 -8.00 -5.88 -4.40
C LEU A 59 -8.08 -6.82 -3.20
N SER A 60 -8.80 -7.93 -3.33
CA SER A 60 -8.98 -8.87 -2.23
C SER A 60 -7.67 -9.57 -1.92
N GLY A 61 -7.35 -9.72 -0.63
CA GLY A 61 -6.32 -10.64 -0.21
C GLY A 61 -6.62 -12.06 -0.71
N GLN A 62 -5.59 -12.90 -0.87
CA GLN A 62 -5.83 -14.32 -1.17
C GLN A 62 -6.67 -14.93 -0.02
N PRO A 63 -7.89 -15.41 -0.25
CA PRO A 63 -8.69 -15.95 0.83
C PRO A 63 -7.98 -17.16 1.45
N VAL A 64 -8.17 -17.35 2.74
CA VAL A 64 -7.72 -18.57 3.40
C VAL A 64 -8.48 -19.76 2.78
N PRO A 65 -7.80 -20.86 2.42
CA PRO A 65 -8.46 -22.01 1.81
C PRO A 65 -9.59 -22.58 2.69
N PRO A 66 -10.66 -23.13 2.10
CA PRO A 66 -11.71 -23.77 2.88
C PRO A 66 -11.18 -25.00 3.63
N GLY A 67 -11.75 -25.30 4.79
CA GLY A 67 -11.43 -26.50 5.56
C GLY A 67 -10.12 -26.46 6.35
N VAL A 68 -9.50 -25.29 6.49
CA VAL A 68 -8.34 -25.13 7.38
C VAL A 68 -8.79 -24.79 8.81
N THR A 69 -7.95 -25.16 9.77
CA THR A 69 -8.02 -24.66 11.14
C THR A 69 -7.26 -23.35 11.22
N ILE A 70 -7.84 -22.33 11.87
CA ILE A 70 -7.26 -21.00 12.05
C ILE A 70 -6.92 -20.80 13.53
N GLU A 71 -5.76 -20.23 13.79
CA GLU A 71 -5.28 -19.92 15.13
C GLU A 71 -4.71 -18.48 15.16
N PRO A 72 -5.27 -17.57 15.98
CA PRO A 72 -6.45 -17.75 16.85
C PRO A 72 -7.77 -17.90 16.04
N PRO A 73 -8.75 -18.70 16.50
CA PRO A 73 -10.00 -18.95 15.75
C PRO A 73 -10.78 -17.69 15.38
N ASP A 74 -10.80 -16.70 16.27
CA ASP A 74 -11.54 -15.44 16.08
C ASP A 74 -10.87 -14.49 15.07
N CYS A 75 -9.65 -14.82 14.61
CA CYS A 75 -8.88 -13.98 13.70
C CYS A 75 -9.06 -14.34 12.21
N ALA A 76 -10.01 -15.22 11.89
CA ALA A 76 -10.28 -15.67 10.52
C ALA A 76 -10.57 -14.51 9.54
N LYS A 77 -11.27 -13.47 10.01
CA LYS A 77 -11.57 -12.29 9.19
C LYS A 77 -10.31 -11.56 8.75
N PHE A 78 -9.34 -11.40 9.65
CA PHE A 78 -8.07 -10.74 9.34
C PHE A 78 -7.20 -11.57 8.40
N ALA A 79 -7.17 -12.90 8.57
CA ALA A 79 -6.39 -13.80 7.71
C ALA A 79 -6.83 -13.77 6.24
N ASN A 80 -8.08 -13.37 5.95
CA ASN A 80 -8.58 -13.18 4.59
C ASN A 80 -8.10 -11.87 3.93
N GLY A 81 -7.46 -10.98 4.68
CA GLY A 81 -7.00 -9.68 4.20
C GLY A 81 -8.15 -8.68 4.00
N ILE A 82 -7.92 -7.69 3.13
CA ILE A 82 -8.95 -6.69 2.80
C ILE A 82 -10.08 -7.35 2.04
N SER A 83 -11.30 -7.06 2.49
CA SER A 83 -12.53 -7.35 1.76
C SER A 83 -13.13 -6.04 1.24
N VAL A 84 -13.32 -5.94 -0.07
CA VAL A 84 -14.12 -4.87 -0.67
C VAL A 84 -15.60 -5.27 -0.56
N PRO A 85 -16.46 -4.49 0.14
CA PRO A 85 -17.87 -4.81 0.26
C PRO A 85 -18.55 -5.00 -1.11
N ALA A 86 -19.45 -5.98 -1.20
CA ALA A 86 -20.25 -6.18 -2.41
C ALA A 86 -21.13 -4.94 -2.66
N GLY A 87 -21.19 -4.50 -3.92
CA GLY A 87 -21.97 -3.32 -4.33
C GLY A 87 -21.26 -1.98 -4.12
N LEU A 88 -20.02 -1.97 -3.61
CA LEU A 88 -19.25 -0.74 -3.54
C LEU A 88 -18.86 -0.28 -4.95
N HIS A 89 -19.27 0.93 -5.31
CA HIS A 89 -18.92 1.55 -6.58
C HIS A 89 -17.61 2.34 -6.44
N GLY A 90 -16.79 2.31 -7.47
CA GLY A 90 -15.53 3.03 -7.47
C GLY A 90 -14.65 2.66 -8.65
N ASN A 91 -13.49 3.33 -8.70
CA ASN A 91 -12.48 3.10 -9.71
C ASN A 91 -11.16 2.70 -9.05
N MET A 92 -10.31 2.04 -9.83
CA MET A 92 -8.94 1.72 -9.46
C MET A 92 -7.97 2.03 -10.61
N ALA A 93 -6.74 2.36 -10.27
CA ALA A 93 -5.61 2.46 -11.18
C ALA A 93 -4.41 1.74 -10.54
N ALA A 94 -3.44 1.30 -11.35
CA ALA A 94 -2.31 0.54 -10.83
C ALA A 94 -1.01 0.79 -11.59
N THR A 95 0.12 0.66 -10.88
CA THR A 95 1.47 0.58 -11.42
C THR A 95 2.09 -0.73 -10.96
N THR A 96 2.58 -1.55 -11.89
CA THR A 96 3.34 -2.77 -11.60
C THR A 96 4.78 -2.60 -12.05
N ALA A 97 5.74 -3.04 -11.24
CA ALA A 97 7.15 -3.08 -11.59
C ALA A 97 7.76 -4.43 -11.25
N GLU A 98 8.42 -5.06 -12.21
CA GLU A 98 9.11 -6.34 -12.06
C GLU A 98 10.59 -6.18 -12.36
N GLY A 99 11.45 -6.55 -11.42
CA GLY A 99 12.89 -6.36 -11.54
C GLY A 99 13.62 -6.74 -10.27
N LYS A 100 14.93 -7.00 -10.35
CA LYS A 100 15.75 -7.39 -9.18
C LYS A 100 15.14 -8.54 -8.36
N GLY A 101 14.51 -9.50 -9.04
CA GLY A 101 13.88 -10.66 -8.40
C GLY A 101 12.59 -10.37 -7.63
N ASN A 102 12.05 -9.15 -7.72
CA ASN A 102 10.85 -8.70 -7.01
C ASN A 102 9.78 -8.23 -7.99
N ARG A 103 8.52 -8.37 -7.58
CA ARG A 103 7.36 -7.73 -8.19
C ARG A 103 6.73 -6.79 -7.17
N PHE A 104 6.53 -5.55 -7.57
CA PHE A 104 5.80 -4.53 -6.82
C PHE A 104 4.53 -4.16 -7.57
N ILE A 105 3.40 -4.09 -6.86
CA ILE A 105 2.11 -3.66 -7.42
C ILE A 105 1.58 -2.56 -6.52
N ALA A 106 1.59 -1.32 -7.00
CA ALA A 106 0.93 -0.19 -6.36
C ALA A 106 -0.47 -0.02 -6.97
N ILE A 107 -1.51 -0.09 -6.16
CA ILE A 107 -2.91 0.08 -6.58
C ILE A 107 -3.50 1.26 -5.81
N ALA A 108 -4.14 2.19 -6.51
CA ALA A 108 -4.93 3.25 -5.90
C ALA A 108 -6.41 3.03 -6.23
N VAL A 109 -7.26 3.16 -5.22
CA VAL A 109 -8.69 2.92 -5.28
C VAL A 109 -9.41 4.14 -4.73
N GLU A 110 -10.48 4.54 -5.39
CA GLU A 110 -11.43 5.54 -4.90
C GLU A 110 -12.82 4.95 -4.97
N THR A 111 -13.56 5.03 -3.87
CA THR A 111 -14.90 4.46 -3.74
C THR A 111 -15.93 5.53 -3.38
N SER A 112 -17.21 5.22 -3.61
CA SER A 112 -18.31 6.11 -3.22
C SER A 112 -18.39 6.32 -1.70
N GLU A 113 -17.91 5.35 -0.92
CA GLU A 113 -17.89 5.36 0.54
C GLU A 113 -16.57 4.78 1.04
N PRO A 114 -16.09 5.15 2.25
CA PRO A 114 -14.86 4.60 2.81
C PRO A 114 -14.88 3.07 2.94
N ILE A 115 -13.84 2.40 2.46
CA ILE A 115 -13.65 0.96 2.68
C ILE A 115 -13.33 0.73 4.17
N PRO A 116 -14.00 -0.22 4.85
CA PRO A 116 -13.67 -0.57 6.22
C PRO A 116 -12.20 -0.99 6.36
N PHE A 117 -11.46 -0.30 7.23
CA PHE A 117 -10.06 -0.63 7.50
C PHE A 117 -9.97 -1.93 8.30
N ALA A 118 -9.15 -2.87 7.82
CA ALA A 118 -9.01 -4.20 8.38
C ALA A 118 -8.08 -4.21 9.61
N ASP A 119 -8.43 -3.48 10.67
CA ASP A 119 -7.67 -3.47 11.92
C ASP A 119 -7.75 -4.85 12.62
N PRO A 120 -6.61 -5.57 12.79
CA PRO A 120 -6.59 -6.87 13.47
C PRO A 120 -6.81 -6.77 14.98
N GLY A 121 -6.57 -5.61 15.60
CA GLY A 121 -6.42 -5.51 17.04
C GLY A 121 -5.21 -6.29 17.59
N PRO A 122 -4.98 -6.27 18.92
CA PRO A 122 -3.79 -6.85 19.52
C PRO A 122 -3.75 -8.39 19.47
N ALA A 123 -4.90 -9.05 19.45
CA ALA A 123 -5.00 -10.51 19.49
C ALA A 123 -4.71 -11.18 18.14
N CYS A 124 -4.87 -10.47 17.02
CA CYS A 124 -4.75 -11.03 15.67
C CYS A 124 -3.52 -10.55 14.90
N LYS A 125 -2.46 -10.13 15.62
CA LYS A 125 -1.19 -9.73 14.99
C LYS A 125 -0.46 -10.86 14.29
N LEU A 126 -0.76 -12.11 14.69
CA LEU A 126 -0.23 -13.31 14.07
C LEU A 126 -1.36 -14.31 13.94
N VAL A 127 -1.62 -14.76 12.71
CA VAL A 127 -2.64 -15.76 12.44
C VAL A 127 -2.04 -16.86 11.61
N SER A 128 -2.09 -18.08 12.15
CA SER A 128 -1.68 -19.29 11.45
C SER A 128 -2.91 -20.03 10.95
N TYR A 129 -2.78 -20.72 9.82
CA TYR A 129 -3.80 -21.65 9.35
C TYR A 129 -3.18 -22.92 8.82
N THR A 130 -3.83 -24.06 9.09
CA THR A 130 -3.36 -25.39 8.67
C THR A 130 -4.52 -26.24 8.20
N GLY A 131 -4.35 -26.93 7.07
CA GLY A 131 -5.31 -27.88 6.53
C GLY A 131 -4.67 -28.89 5.57
N PRO A 132 -5.49 -29.69 4.87
CA PRO A 132 -4.99 -30.73 3.98
C PRO A 132 -4.14 -30.13 2.84
N GLY A 133 -2.83 -30.41 2.86
CA GLY A 133 -1.91 -29.96 1.83
C GLY A 133 -1.62 -28.47 1.81
N VAL A 134 -2.05 -27.70 2.83
CA VAL A 134 -1.75 -26.27 2.92
C VAL A 134 -1.55 -25.84 4.37
N ARG A 135 -0.55 -24.99 4.59
CA ARG A 135 -0.40 -24.23 5.83
C ARG A 135 0.04 -22.82 5.49
N GLY A 136 -0.24 -21.87 6.34
CA GLY A 136 0.20 -20.50 6.13
C GLY A 136 0.12 -19.67 7.38
N GLN A 137 0.63 -18.46 7.25
CA GLN A 137 0.73 -17.48 8.31
C GLN A 137 0.50 -16.10 7.73
N VAL A 138 -0.22 -15.26 8.47
CA VAL A 138 -0.39 -13.83 8.22
C VAL A 138 0.06 -13.10 9.48
N GLU A 139 1.04 -12.23 9.34
CA GLU A 139 1.63 -11.46 10.42
C GLU A 139 1.49 -9.96 10.14
N VAL A 140 1.20 -9.16 11.17
CA VAL A 140 1.30 -7.70 11.11
C VAL A 140 2.77 -7.31 11.18
N VAL A 141 3.22 -6.49 10.22
CA VAL A 141 4.60 -5.99 10.17
C VAL A 141 4.64 -4.47 10.32
N ASP A 142 5.83 -3.96 10.63
CA ASP A 142 6.08 -2.52 10.71
C ASP A 142 5.67 -1.82 9.42
N SER A 143 5.13 -0.62 9.55
CA SER A 143 4.53 0.15 8.47
C SER A 143 4.95 1.60 8.55
N PRO A 144 5.08 2.30 7.41
CA PRO A 144 5.47 3.71 7.44
C PRO A 144 4.39 4.56 8.12
N HIS A 145 4.82 5.58 8.85
CA HIS A 145 3.94 6.63 9.29
C HIS A 145 3.68 7.61 8.14
N ILE A 146 2.40 7.94 7.90
CA ILE A 146 1.99 8.93 6.90
C ILE A 146 0.92 9.82 7.54
N ASP A 147 1.13 11.14 7.54
CA ASP A 147 0.25 12.10 8.21
C ASP A 147 -1.21 11.99 7.75
N GLY A 148 -2.12 11.80 8.69
CA GLY A 148 -3.56 11.70 8.41
C GLY A 148 -3.95 10.46 7.59
N VAL A 149 -3.15 9.39 7.61
CA VAL A 149 -3.41 8.13 6.91
C VAL A 149 -3.30 6.97 7.90
N ARG A 150 -4.25 6.04 7.84
CA ARG A 150 -4.12 4.76 8.55
C ARG A 150 -3.36 3.78 7.68
N VAL A 151 -2.29 3.20 8.22
CA VAL A 151 -1.44 2.25 7.48
C VAL A 151 -1.41 0.90 8.20
N LEU A 152 -1.56 -0.18 7.44
CA LEU A 152 -1.39 -1.56 7.91
C LEU A 152 -0.50 -2.35 6.95
N GLY A 153 0.56 -2.91 7.51
CA GLY A 153 1.48 -3.83 6.85
C GLY A 153 1.19 -5.25 7.29
N THR A 154 1.19 -6.17 6.33
CA THR A 154 1.07 -7.61 6.59
C THR A 154 2.10 -8.39 5.79
N HIS A 155 2.63 -9.44 6.40
CA HIS A 155 3.49 -10.42 5.78
C HIS A 155 2.75 -11.75 5.74
N ARG A 156 2.65 -12.35 4.56
CA ARG A 156 1.97 -13.62 4.36
C ARG A 156 2.90 -14.65 3.76
N VAL A 157 2.98 -15.78 4.43
CA VAL A 157 3.67 -16.98 3.95
C VAL A 157 2.65 -18.10 3.79
N VAL A 158 2.64 -18.74 2.63
CA VAL A 158 1.79 -19.90 2.35
C VAL A 158 2.66 -21.02 1.84
N GLN A 159 2.49 -22.20 2.42
CA GLN A 159 3.12 -23.42 1.97
C GLN A 159 2.06 -24.38 1.47
N THR A 160 2.19 -24.82 0.23
CA THR A 160 1.33 -25.83 -0.39
C THR A 160 2.12 -27.11 -0.66
N ALA A 161 1.52 -28.25 -0.33
CA ALA A 161 2.09 -29.56 -0.65
C ALA A 161 1.99 -29.82 -2.16
N MET A 162 3.02 -30.47 -2.72
CA MET A 162 3.04 -30.89 -4.12
C MET A 162 3.06 -32.41 -4.19
N PRO A 163 2.24 -33.02 -5.08
CA PRO A 163 2.35 -34.45 -5.35
C PRO A 163 3.75 -34.79 -5.88
N GLY A 164 4.46 -35.70 -5.20
CA GLY A 164 5.75 -36.22 -5.67
C GLY A 164 6.93 -35.24 -5.63
N GLY A 165 6.82 -34.12 -4.90
CA GLY A 165 7.89 -33.12 -4.85
C GLY A 165 7.91 -32.30 -3.54
N PRO A 166 8.93 -31.43 -3.38
CA PRO A 166 9.01 -30.52 -2.24
C PRO A 166 7.84 -29.53 -2.24
N PRO A 167 7.42 -29.04 -1.06
CA PRO A 167 6.33 -28.07 -0.97
C PRO A 167 6.70 -26.74 -1.65
N ARG A 168 5.69 -26.06 -2.20
CA ARG A 168 5.86 -24.71 -2.76
C ARG A 168 5.59 -23.69 -1.66
N ILE A 169 6.47 -22.70 -1.57
CA ILE A 169 6.32 -21.57 -0.65
C ILE A 169 5.99 -20.34 -1.48
N GLY A 170 4.90 -19.67 -1.14
CA GLY A 170 4.55 -18.34 -1.59
C GLY A 170 4.75 -17.37 -0.44
N GLU A 171 5.34 -16.21 -0.73
CA GLU A 171 5.60 -15.14 0.22
C GLU A 171 5.16 -13.82 -0.41
N LEU A 172 4.51 -12.97 0.36
CA LEU A 172 4.20 -11.60 -0.04
C LEU A 172 4.09 -10.67 1.17
N PHE A 173 4.39 -9.40 0.92
CA PHE A 173 4.11 -8.29 1.82
C PHE A 173 3.00 -7.44 1.21
N ASN A 174 2.08 -6.99 2.05
CA ASN A 174 0.99 -6.10 1.67
C ASN A 174 0.97 -4.90 2.62
N TYR A 175 1.05 -3.70 2.07
CA TYR A 175 0.88 -2.45 2.80
C TYR A 175 -0.35 -1.72 2.30
N VAL A 176 -1.17 -1.25 3.22
CA VAL A 176 -2.45 -0.64 2.91
C VAL A 176 -2.53 0.69 3.63
N ALA A 177 -2.67 1.76 2.86
CA ALA A 177 -2.94 3.10 3.34
C ALA A 177 -4.41 3.46 3.06
N SER A 178 -5.11 4.00 4.06
CA SER A 178 -6.51 4.44 3.95
C SER A 178 -6.67 5.88 4.45
N PHE A 179 -7.33 6.71 3.64
CA PHE A 179 -7.72 8.08 3.96
C PHE A 179 -8.98 8.45 3.18
N ASP A 180 -9.94 9.11 3.83
CA ASP A 180 -11.23 9.47 3.23
C ASP A 180 -11.90 8.29 2.50
N THR A 181 -12.20 8.45 1.22
CA THR A 181 -12.73 7.41 0.32
C THR A 181 -11.65 6.72 -0.52
N PHE A 182 -10.37 6.97 -0.21
CA PHE A 182 -9.23 6.44 -0.93
C PHE A 182 -8.55 5.31 -0.17
N LEU A 183 -8.06 4.35 -0.95
CA LEU A 183 -7.24 3.26 -0.46
C LEU A 183 -6.06 3.07 -1.43
N VAL A 184 -4.85 3.05 -0.89
CA VAL A 184 -3.61 2.78 -1.64
C VAL A 184 -2.98 1.51 -1.11
N MET A 185 -2.75 0.53 -1.98
CA MET A 185 -2.14 -0.76 -1.63
C MET A 185 -0.80 -0.90 -2.33
N VAL A 186 0.18 -1.42 -1.63
CA VAL A 186 1.42 -1.95 -2.22
C VAL A 186 1.55 -3.41 -1.86
N THR A 187 1.54 -4.26 -2.88
CA THR A 187 1.92 -5.68 -2.77
C THR A 187 3.35 -5.85 -3.27
N ALA A 188 4.18 -6.53 -2.49
CA ALA A 188 5.54 -6.91 -2.88
C ALA A 188 5.72 -8.42 -2.71
N ASN A 189 6.17 -9.11 -3.75
CA ASN A 189 6.44 -10.55 -3.69
C ASN A 189 7.67 -10.92 -4.52
N PRO A 190 8.36 -12.04 -4.21
CA PRO A 190 9.42 -12.54 -5.05
C PRO A 190 8.89 -12.91 -6.43
N LEU A 191 9.69 -12.69 -7.47
CA LEU A 191 9.43 -13.26 -8.79
C LEU A 191 9.70 -14.76 -8.74
N VAL A 192 8.70 -15.54 -9.16
CA VAL A 192 8.84 -16.99 -9.30
C VAL A 192 9.49 -17.26 -10.66
N VAL A 193 10.81 -17.43 -10.65
CA VAL A 193 11.57 -17.84 -11.85
C VAL A 193 11.81 -19.34 -11.79
N PRO A 194 11.50 -20.10 -12.86
CA PRO A 194 11.80 -21.53 -12.91
C PRO A 194 13.26 -21.81 -12.57
N ASP A 195 13.47 -22.87 -11.79
CA ASP A 195 14.79 -23.39 -11.39
C ASP A 195 15.71 -22.40 -10.67
N LYS A 196 15.14 -21.31 -10.11
CA LYS A 196 15.87 -20.36 -9.27
C LYS A 196 15.21 -20.23 -7.90
N PRO A 197 16.01 -20.07 -6.82
CA PRO A 197 15.45 -19.73 -5.53
C PRO A 197 14.79 -18.34 -5.59
N PRO A 198 13.68 -18.11 -4.87
CA PRO A 198 13.10 -16.78 -4.74
C PRO A 198 14.11 -15.79 -4.16
N ALA A 199 14.14 -14.57 -4.71
CA ALA A 199 14.90 -13.48 -4.11
C ALA A 199 14.19 -12.99 -2.83
N PRO A 200 14.93 -12.47 -1.83
CA PRO A 200 14.32 -11.79 -0.71
C PRO A 200 13.44 -10.62 -1.16
N VAL A 201 12.33 -10.41 -0.45
CA VAL A 201 11.46 -9.25 -0.71
C VAL A 201 12.14 -7.97 -0.25
N ASP A 202 12.20 -6.96 -1.12
CA ASP A 202 12.68 -5.63 -0.74
C ASP A 202 11.56 -4.86 -0.02
N VAL A 203 11.46 -5.09 1.29
CA VAL A 203 10.46 -4.53 2.19
C VAL A 203 10.56 -2.99 2.23
N GLN A 204 11.77 -2.44 2.25
CA GLN A 204 11.99 -1.00 2.28
C GLN A 204 11.47 -0.33 1.01
N LYS A 205 11.76 -0.91 -0.17
CA LYS A 205 11.22 -0.45 -1.44
C LYS A 205 9.69 -0.44 -1.43
N ALA A 206 9.05 -1.44 -0.81
CA ALA A 206 7.59 -1.51 -0.71
C ALA A 206 7.01 -0.41 0.19
N THR A 207 7.63 -0.12 1.34
CA THR A 207 7.18 0.95 2.24
C THR A 207 7.42 2.35 1.66
N ASP A 208 8.54 2.54 0.96
CA ASP A 208 8.86 3.79 0.25
C ASP A 208 7.88 4.00 -0.90
N LEU A 209 7.56 2.94 -1.64
CA LEU A 209 6.57 2.97 -2.73
C LEU A 209 5.17 3.31 -2.21
N LEU A 210 4.77 2.79 -1.05
CA LEU A 210 3.48 3.14 -0.44
C LEU A 210 3.42 4.63 -0.12
N THR A 211 4.47 5.16 0.51
CA THR A 211 4.58 6.57 0.87
C THR A 211 4.52 7.46 -0.37
N ALA A 212 5.28 7.12 -1.42
CA ALA A 212 5.28 7.84 -2.69
C ALA A 212 3.93 7.75 -3.42
N ALA A 213 3.28 6.59 -3.41
CA ALA A 213 1.96 6.41 -4.03
C ALA A 213 0.88 7.22 -3.32
N VAL A 214 0.89 7.27 -1.98
CA VAL A 214 -0.04 8.10 -1.21
C VAL A 214 0.19 9.58 -1.48
N ALA A 215 1.45 10.04 -1.52
CA ALA A 215 1.79 11.42 -1.86
C ALA A 215 1.28 11.79 -3.27
N ALA A 216 1.59 10.95 -4.26
CA ALA A 216 1.15 11.15 -5.64
C ALA A 216 -0.38 11.21 -5.75
N VAL A 217 -1.10 10.26 -5.14
CA VAL A 217 -2.58 10.24 -5.15
C VAL A 217 -3.16 11.46 -4.46
N ARG A 218 -2.60 11.93 -3.34
CA ARG A 218 -3.02 13.16 -2.66
C ARG A 218 -2.66 14.44 -3.41
N GLY A 219 -1.75 14.34 -4.37
CA GLY A 219 -1.26 15.45 -5.17
C GLY A 219 -0.20 16.31 -4.47
N ASN A 220 0.60 15.69 -3.60
CA ASN A 220 1.70 16.28 -2.83
C ASN A 220 3.06 15.72 -3.24
#